data_AF-A0A3C1BRS8-F1
#
_entry.id   AF-A0A3C1BRS8-F1
#
_cell.length_a   1.000
_cell.length_b   1.000
_cell.length_c   1.000
_cell.angle_alpha   90.00
_cell.angle_beta   90.00
_cell.angle_gamma   90.00
#
_symmetry.space_group_name_H-M   'P 1'
#
loop_
_entity.id
_entity.type
_entity.pdbx_description
1 polymer ?
#
loop_
_entity_poly.entity_id
_entity_poly.type
_entity_poly.pdbx_seq_one_letter_code
_entity_poly.pdbx_strand_id
1 'polypeptide(L)' 'MGSCILGNIKKERLMQILEIDESLNILYVVALGYPVENVQVVSIRETADHKYFRDEEGNHYVPKRCIEDLIIKEL' A
#
# COMPACT_ATOMS: atom_id res chain seq x y z
N MET A 1 -3.16 -14.26 7.06
CA MET A 1 -3.40 -13.87 5.65
C MET A 1 -2.95 -12.42 5.50
N GLY A 2 -2.42 -12.04 4.35
CA GLY A 2 -2.01 -10.67 4.03
C GLY A 2 -2.74 -10.17 2.78
N SER A 3 -2.70 -8.85 2.58
CA SER A 3 -3.30 -8.22 1.41
C SER A 3 -2.47 -7.04 0.89
N CYS A 4 -2.70 -6.69 -0.37
CA CYS A 4 -2.17 -5.47 -0.98
C CYS A 4 -3.25 -4.82 -1.84
N ILE A 5 -3.53 -3.53 -1.61
CA ILE A 5 -4.45 -2.74 -2.41
C ILE A 5 -3.68 -2.14 -3.58
N LEU A 6 -4.15 -2.42 -4.80
CA LEU A 6 -3.53 -2.00 -6.05
C LEU A 6 -4.44 -1.00 -6.76
N GLY A 7 -4.00 0.26 -6.84
CA GLY A 7 -4.66 1.30 -7.64
C GLY A 7 -4.03 1.49 -9.04
N ASN A 8 -2.72 1.24 -9.16
CA ASN A 8 -2.02 1.32 -10.44
C ASN A 8 -2.11 -0.01 -11.19
N ILE A 9 -3.12 -0.14 -12.03
CA ILE A 9 -3.45 -1.37 -12.77
C ILE A 9 -3.82 -1.04 -14.22
N LYS A 10 -3.71 -2.01 -15.12
CA LYS A 10 -4.19 -1.90 -16.52
C LYS A 10 -5.70 -2.14 -16.56
N LYS A 11 -6.49 -1.11 -16.21
CA LYS A 11 -7.94 -1.22 -16.00
C LYS A 11 -8.68 -1.80 -17.20
N GLU A 12 -8.45 -1.25 -18.39
CA GLU A 12 -9.13 -1.65 -19.63
C GLU A 12 -8.87 -3.12 -19.94
N ARG A 13 -7.60 -3.55 -19.81
CA ARG A 13 -7.23 -4.93 -20.04
C ARG A 13 -7.88 -5.87 -19.02
N LEU A 14 -7.95 -5.46 -17.75
CA LEU A 14 -8.53 -6.28 -16.69
C LEU A 14 -10.06 -6.40 -16.83
N MET A 15 -10.75 -5.30 -17.20
CA MET A 15 -12.19 -5.33 -17.48
C MET A 15 -12.52 -6.31 -18.61
N GLN A 16 -11.72 -6.33 -19.68
CA GLN A 16 -11.88 -7.29 -20.78
C GLN A 16 -11.71 -8.75 -20.33
N ILE A 17 -10.66 -9.03 -19.55
CA ILE A 17 -10.36 -10.40 -19.09
C ILE A 17 -11.43 -10.94 -18.15
N LEU A 18 -11.97 -10.07 -17.29
CA LEU A 18 -12.99 -10.42 -16.30
C LEU A 18 -14.42 -10.25 -16.82
N GLU A 19 -14.58 -9.87 -18.09
CA GLU A 19 -15.89 -9.63 -18.73
C GLU A 19 -16.77 -8.68 -17.91
N ILE A 20 -16.17 -7.60 -17.38
CA ILE A 20 -16.86 -6.60 -16.58
C ILE A 20 -17.70 -5.71 -17.50
N ASP A 21 -18.97 -5.53 -17.14
CA ASP A 21 -19.91 -4.67 -17.84
C ASP A 21 -19.41 -3.21 -17.92
N GLU A 22 -19.66 -2.55 -19.06
CA GLU A 22 -19.18 -1.19 -19.34
C GLU A 22 -19.77 -0.11 -18.42
N SER A 23 -20.88 -0.39 -17.73
CA SER A 23 -21.45 0.51 -16.72
C SER A 23 -20.68 0.51 -15.40
N LEU A 24 -19.77 -0.45 -15.20
CA LEU A 24 -18.97 -0.63 -14.00
C LEU A 24 -17.53 -0.15 -14.18
N ASN A 25 -16.88 0.22 -13.07
CA ASN A 25 -15.51 0.69 -13.06
C ASN A 25 -14.70 -0.01 -11.98
N ILE A 26 -13.48 -0.46 -12.32
CA ILE A 26 -12.53 -0.98 -11.34
C ILE A 26 -11.90 0.20 -10.59
N LEU A 27 -12.21 0.32 -9.29
CA LEU A 27 -11.58 1.29 -8.41
C LEU A 27 -10.22 0.79 -7.93
N TYR A 28 -10.18 -0.43 -7.40
CA TYR A 28 -9.00 -1.08 -6.85
C TYR A 28 -9.04 -2.59 -7.10
N VAL A 29 -7.87 -3.22 -7.04
CA VAL A 29 -7.72 -4.67 -6.92
C VAL A 29 -7.11 -4.98 -5.56
N VAL A 30 -7.60 -6.01 -4.88
CA VAL A 30 -7.02 -6.49 -3.62
C VAL A 30 -6.37 -7.84 -3.87
N ALA A 31 -5.03 -7.87 -3.86
CA ALA A 31 -4.29 -9.12 -3.89
C ALA A 31 -4.32 -9.75 -2.49
N LEU A 32 -4.70 -11.03 -2.39
CA LEU A 32 -4.77 -11.78 -1.13
C LEU A 32 -3.79 -12.95 -1.16
N GLY A 33 -3.15 -13.25 -0.02
CA GLY A 33 -2.22 -14.37 0.07
C GLY A 33 -1.73 -14.65 1.49
N TYR A 34 -0.81 -15.61 1.62
CA TYR A 34 -0.09 -15.82 2.88
C TYR A 34 1.15 -14.90 2.90
N PRO A 35 1.37 -14.12 3.97
CA PRO A 35 2.53 -13.23 4.05
C PRO A 35 3.84 -14.02 4.02
N VAL A 36 4.81 -13.55 3.25
CA VAL A 36 6.18 -14.09 3.18
C VAL A 36 7.24 -13.07 3.60
N GLU A 37 6.82 -11.85 3.94
CA GLU A 37 7.69 -10.74 4.34
C GLU A 37 7.36 -10.32 5.78
N ASN A 38 8.38 -9.88 6.51
CA ASN A 38 8.21 -9.21 7.80
C ASN A 38 8.09 -7.70 7.53
N VAL A 39 6.96 -7.10 7.90
CA VAL A 39 6.70 -5.67 7.66
C VAL A 39 6.79 -4.93 9.00
N GLN A 40 7.64 -3.90 9.04
CA GLN A 40 7.84 -3.05 10.21
C GLN A 40 7.43 -1.62 9.91
N VAL A 41 6.57 -1.06 10.75
CA VAL A 41 6.25 0.37 10.72
C VAL A 41 7.28 1.10 11.57
N VAL A 42 7.95 2.09 11.00
CA VAL A 42 8.95 2.90 11.68
C VAL A 42 8.57 4.37 11.64
N SER A 43 9.10 5.16 12.57
CA SER A 43 8.87 6.60 12.57
C SER A 43 9.60 7.22 11.38
N ILE A 44 8.92 8.12 10.65
CA ILE A 44 9.55 8.86 9.56
C ILE A 44 10.75 9.70 10.04
N ARG A 45 10.79 10.05 11.33
CA ARG A 45 11.90 10.82 11.95
C ARG A 45 13.19 10.01 12.05
N GLU A 46 13.10 8.68 11.94
CA GLU A 46 14.23 7.74 11.99
C GLU A 46 14.72 7.34 10.59
N THR A 47 14.15 7.94 9.54
CA THR A 47 14.38 7.56 8.15
C THR A 47 14.68 8.78 7.29
N ALA A 48 15.38 8.60 6.18
CA ALA A 48 15.74 9.71 5.29
C ALA A 48 14.55 10.33 4.54
N ASP A 49 13.58 9.49 4.11
CA ASP A 49 12.37 9.93 3.42
C ASP A 49 11.17 9.01 3.71
N HIS A 50 10.07 9.19 2.98
CA HIS A 50 8.81 8.45 3.19
C HIS A 50 8.75 7.12 2.40
N LYS A 51 9.76 6.80 1.58
CA LYS A 51 9.74 5.63 0.72
C LYS A 51 9.95 4.38 1.54
N TYR A 52 9.25 3.32 1.15
CA TYR A 52 9.48 2.00 1.71
C TYR A 52 10.86 1.50 1.28
N PHE A 53 11.54 0.79 2.17
CA PHE A 53 12.84 0.20 1.91
C PHE A 53 12.95 -1.17 2.55
N ARG A 54 14.01 -1.91 2.19
CA ARG A 54 14.30 -3.23 2.72
C ARG A 54 15.71 -3.26 3.27
N ASP A 55 15.92 -4.06 4.32
CA ASP A 55 17.26 -4.37 4.81
C ASP A 55 17.84 -5.60 4.09
N GLU A 56 19.06 -5.97 4.48
CA GLU A 56 19.78 -7.13 3.93
C GLU A 56 19.10 -8.47 4.25
N GLU A 57 18.31 -8.53 5.32
CA GLU A 57 17.55 -9.73 5.73
C GLU A 57 16.18 -9.83 5.03
N GLY A 58 15.80 -8.80 4.26
CA GLY A 58 14.55 -8.74 3.52
C GLY A 58 13.34 -8.21 4.31
N ASN A 59 13.55 -7.66 5.52
CA ASN A 59 12.50 -6.99 6.27
C ASN A 59 12.05 -5.73 5.53
N HIS A 60 10.73 -5.50 5.48
CA HIS A 60 10.11 -4.38 4.77
C HIS A 60 9.79 -3.26 5.76
N TYR A 61 10.44 -2.11 5.61
CA TYR A 61 10.23 -0.95 6.47
C TYR A 61 9.29 0.07 5.83
N VAL A 62 8.29 0.49 6.61
CA VAL A 62 7.25 1.44 6.19
C VAL A 62 7.32 2.69 7.07
N PRO A 63 7.97 3.77 6.60
CA PRO A 63 8.01 5.02 7.35
C PRO A 63 6.62 5.65 7.48
N LYS A 64 6.20 6.01 8.69
CA LYS A 64 4.93 6.70 8.97
C LYS A 64 5.15 7.98 9.77
N ARG A 65 4.34 9.00 9.45
CA ARG A 65 4.32 10.27 10.20
C ARG A 65 3.77 10.02 11.61
N CYS A 66 4.33 10.74 12.59
CA CYS A 66 3.79 10.73 13.95
C CYS A 66 2.46 11.50 13.99
N ILE A 67 1.60 11.19 14.96
CA ILE A 67 0.27 11.79 15.06
C ILE A 67 0.34 13.31 15.26
N GLU A 68 1.34 13.79 15.98
CA GLU A 68 1.57 15.22 16.25
C GLU A 68 1.89 15.99 14.96
N ASP A 69 2.46 15.31 13.95
CA ASP A 69 2.75 15.91 12.65
C ASP A 69 1.49 15.96 11.75
N LEU A 70 0.41 15.27 12.12
CA LEU A 70 -0.85 15.18 11.36
C LEU A 70 -1.94 16.12 11.87
N ILE A 71 -1.92 16.47 13.16
CA ILE A 71 -2.91 17.37 13.77
C ILE A 71 -2.47 18.82 13.58
N ILE A 72 -3.18 19.55 12.72
CA ILE A 72 -2.87 20.96 12.40
C ILE A 72 -3.68 21.97 13.21
N LYS A 73 -4.76 21.53 13.88
CA LYS A 73 -5.61 22.34 14.75
C LYS A 73 -6.46 21.43 15.66
N GLU A 74 -6.58 21.79 16.92
CA GLU A 74 -7.56 21.22 17.86
C GLU A 74 -8.79 22.16 17.96
N LEU A 75 -9.98 21.56 18.09
CA LEU A 75 -11.25 22.29 18.15
C LEU A 75 -11.55 22.82 19.56
#